data_AF-A0A1F8SYA7-F1
#
_entry.id   AF-A0A1F8SYA7-F1
#
_cell.length_a   1.000
_cell.length_b   1.000
_cell.length_c   1.000
_cell.angle_alpha   90.00
_cell.angle_beta   90.00
_cell.angle_gamma   90.00
#
_symmetry.space_group_name_H-M   'P 1'
#
loop_
_entity.id
_entity.type
_entity.pdbx_description
1 polymer ?
#
loop_
_entity_poly.entity_id
_entity_poly.type
_entity_poly.pdbx_seq_one_letter_code
_entity_poly.pdbx_strand_id
1 'polypeptide(L)' 'MVEWCPKCHAMLSPGLEKCPRCGKRLNSKAGSDEYTTRDIAWISLYVIGIALIPVGIIALVSILCLIFMK' A
#
# COMPACT_ATOMS: atom_id res chain seq x y z
N MET A 1 -19.09 -9.56 18.39
CA MET A 1 -19.03 -9.73 16.93
C MET A 1 -18.78 -11.19 16.61
N VAL A 2 -19.52 -11.78 15.68
CA VAL A 2 -19.38 -13.20 15.30
C VAL A 2 -18.67 -13.23 13.95
N GLU A 3 -17.60 -14.01 13.84
CA GLU A 3 -16.88 -14.14 12.58
C GLU A 3 -17.48 -15.31 11.79
N TRP A 4 -17.48 -15.24 10.46
CA TRP A 4 -18.01 -16.30 9.61
C TRP A 4 -16.88 -16.88 8.77
N CYS A 5 -16.82 -18.21 8.65
CA CYS A 5 -15.77 -18.84 7.87
C CYS A 5 -16.02 -18.62 6.37
N PRO A 6 -15.10 -18.02 5.60
CA PRO A 6 -15.29 -17.77 4.17
C PRO A 6 -15.35 -19.04 3.30
N LYS A 7 -15.04 -20.22 3.86
CA LYS A 7 -15.08 -21.49 3.11
C LYS A 7 -16.41 -22.23 3.29
N CYS A 8 -16.92 -22.29 4.51
CA CYS A 8 -18.08 -23.12 4.85
C CYS A 8 -19.23 -22.34 5.44
N HIS A 9 -19.08 -21.02 5.59
CA HIS A 9 -20.04 -20.12 6.21
C HIS A 9 -20.55 -20.63 7.55
N ALA A 10 -19.71 -21.37 8.28
CA ALA A 10 -19.99 -21.72 9.65
C ALA A 10 -19.79 -20.47 10.52
N MET A 11 -20.56 -20.38 11.58
CA MET A 11 -20.38 -19.38 12.62
C MET A 11 -19.12 -19.71 13.43
N LEU A 12 -18.20 -18.76 13.53
CA LEU A 12 -16.98 -18.86 14.32
C LEU A 12 -17.13 -18.01 15.58
N SER A 13 -16.66 -18.56 16.69
CA SER A 13 -16.36 -17.72 17.85
C SER A 13 -15.10 -16.90 17.58
N PRO A 14 -15.05 -15.64 18.03
CA PRO A 14 -13.87 -14.79 17.87
C PRO A 14 -12.66 -15.44 18.54
N GLY A 15 -11.50 -15.42 17.86
CA GLY A 15 -10.25 -15.97 18.38
C GLY A 15 -9.93 -17.43 18.02
N LEU A 16 -10.69 -18.09 17.14
CA LEU A 16 -10.33 -19.41 16.63
C LEU A 16 -9.36 -19.32 15.44
N GLU A 17 -8.18 -19.93 15.58
CA GLU A 17 -7.18 -20.04 14.50
C GLU A 17 -7.56 -21.03 13.38
N LYS A 18 -8.55 -21.90 13.64
CA LYS A 18 -8.98 -22.94 12.71
C LYS A 18 -10.48 -23.16 12.81
N CYS A 19 -11.14 -23.23 11.66
CA CYS A 19 -12.56 -23.52 11.61
C CYS A 19 -12.81 -24.97 12.06
N PRO A 20 -13.61 -25.20 13.11
CA PRO A 20 -13.88 -26.55 13.62
C PRO A 20 -14.74 -27.39 12.66
N ARG A 21 -15.45 -26.75 11.72
CA ARG A 21 -16.33 -27.44 10.75
C ARG A 21 -15.58 -27.89 9.50
N CYS A 22 -14.85 -26.99 8.85
CA CYS A 22 -14.20 -27.29 7.57
C CYS A 22 -12.68 -27.51 7.67
N GLY A 23 -12.10 -27.31 8.86
CA GLY A 23 -10.68 -27.47 9.11
C GLY A 23 -9.79 -26.41 8.46
N LYS A 24 -10.34 -25.40 7.77
CA LYS A 24 -9.56 -24.29 7.20
C LYS A 24 -8.94 -23.47 8.33
N ARG A 25 -7.63 -23.20 8.26
CA ARG A 25 -6.98 -22.25 9.16
C ARG A 25 -7.48 -20.84 8.85
N LEU A 26 -7.99 -20.19 9.87
CA LEU A 26 -8.44 -18.81 9.86
C LEU A 26 -7.25 -18.03 10.40
N ASN A 27 -6.36 -17.62 9.49
CA ASN A 27 -5.30 -16.73 9.88
C ASN A 27 -5.96 -15.40 10.19
N SER A 28 -6.25 -15.15 11.47
CA SER A 28 -6.74 -13.87 11.97
C SER A 28 -5.66 -12.83 11.73
N LYS A 29 -5.57 -12.35 10.50
CA LYS A 29 -4.84 -11.14 10.12
C LYS A 29 -5.65 -9.93 10.60
N ALA A 30 -5.89 -9.85 11.91
CA ALA A 30 -6.17 -8.59 12.56
C ALA A 30 -4.85 -7.81 12.57
N GLY A 31 -4.65 -6.98 11.55
CA GLY A 31 -3.44 -6.17 11.40
C GLY A 31 -2.35 -6.84 10.56
N SER A 32 -2.54 -6.86 9.25
CA SER A 32 -1.42 -6.52 8.38
C SER A 32 -2.02 -5.99 7.10
N ASP A 33 -1.99 -4.66 6.97
CA ASP A 33 -1.75 -4.00 5.69
C ASP A 33 -0.75 -4.87 4.93
N GLU A 34 -1.25 -5.71 4.03
CA GLU A 34 -0.43 -6.40 3.05
C GLU A 34 -0.11 -5.39 1.96
N TYR A 35 0.43 -4.23 2.38
CA TYR A 35 1.22 -3.36 1.54
C TYR A 35 2.56 -4.07 1.41
N THR A 36 2.61 -4.95 0.42
CA THR A 36 3.75 -5.78 0.08
C THR A 36 5.01 -4.92 0.17
N THR A 37 5.99 -5.35 0.97
CA THR A 37 7.24 -4.62 1.23
C THR A 37 8.01 -4.29 -0.07
N ARG A 38 7.70 -4.99 -1.17
CA ARG A 38 8.23 -4.68 -2.52
C ARG A 38 7.61 -3.43 -3.15
N ASP A 39 6.38 -3.07 -2.82
CA ASP A 39 5.71 -1.88 -3.36
C ASP A 39 6.22 -0.59 -2.71
N ILE A 40 6.77 -0.67 -1.49
CA ILE A 40 7.30 0.51 -0.77
C ILE A 40 8.52 1.11 -1.49
N ALA A 41 9.39 0.27 -2.05
CA ALA A 41 10.59 0.72 -2.75
C ALA A 41 10.24 1.43 -4.08
N TRP A 42 9.29 0.87 -4.84
CA TRP A 42 8.86 1.45 -6.10
C TRP A 42 8.04 2.74 -5.91
N ILE A 43 7.15 2.76 -4.91
CA ILE A 43 6.36 3.96 -4.58
C ILE A 43 7.23 5.08 -4.05
N SER A 44 8.23 4.78 -3.21
CA SER A 44 9.18 5.81 -2.75
C SER A 44 9.89 6.47 -3.93
N LEU A 45 10.36 5.68 -4.91
CA LEU A 45 11.03 6.21 -6.09
C LEU A 45 10.08 7.07 -6.96
N TYR A 46 8.84 6.62 -7.14
CA TYR A 46 7.81 7.35 -7.89
C TYR A 46 7.45 8.69 -7.24
N VAL A 47 7.24 8.70 -5.92
CA VAL A 47 6.88 9.92 -5.17
C VAL A 47 8.03 10.93 -5.17
N ILE A 48 9.27 10.49 -4.95
CA ILE A 48 10.47 11.35 -5.04
C ILE A 48 10.62 11.91 -6.45
N GLY A 49 10.42 11.08 -7.47
CA GLY A 49 10.45 11.49 -8.87
C GLY A 49 9.47 12.64 -9.14
N ILE A 50 8.20 12.46 -8.76
CA ILE A 50 7.15 13.49 -8.94
C ILE A 50 7.50 14.78 -8.19
N ALA A 51 8.01 14.70 -6.96
CA ALA A 51 8.34 15.88 -6.17
C ALA A 51 9.45 16.74 -6.80
N LEU A 52 10.37 16.14 -7.56
CA LEU A 52 11.45 16.85 -8.24
C LEU A 52 11.04 17.47 -9.58
N ILE A 53 9.97 16.99 -10.22
CA ILE A 53 9.45 17.55 -11.47
C ILE A 53 9.17 19.06 -11.37
N PRO A 54 8.42 19.59 -10.39
CA PRO A 54 8.15 21.02 -10.31
C PRO A 54 9.42 21.84 -10.09
N VAL A 55 10.36 21.36 -9.27
CA VAL A 55 11.65 22.02 -9.02
C VAL A 55 12.48 22.06 -10.31
N GLY A 56 12.52 20.96 -11.06
CA GLY A 56 13.20 20.87 -12.34
C GLY A 56 12.61 21.83 -13.38
N ILE A 57 11.28 21.90 -13.49
CA ILE A 57 10.61 22.85 -14.39
C ILE A 57 10.93 24.29 -14.02
N ILE A 58 10.84 24.66 -12.73
CA ILE A 58 11.14 26.02 -12.26
C ILE A 58 12.60 26.39 -12.57
N ALA A 59 13.54 25.48 -12.32
CA ALA A 59 14.95 25.70 -12.64
C ALA A 59 15.17 25.89 -14.15
N LEU A 60 14.54 25.05 -14.98
CA LEU A 60 14.62 25.14 -16.45
C LEU A 60 14.09 26.49 -16.96
N VAL A 61 12.91 26.90 -16.49
CA VAL A 61 12.30 28.18 -16.87
C VAL A 61 13.17 29.36 -16.42
N SER A 62 13.71 29.31 -15.19
CA SER A 62 14.59 30.36 -14.67
C SER A 62 15.86 30.52 -15.51
N ILE A 63 16.50 29.40 -15.89
CA ILE A 63 17.69 29.41 -16.74
C ILE A 63 17.38 29.96 -18.13
N LEU A 64 16.28 29.53 -18.75
CA LEU A 64 15.85 30.03 -20.05
C LEU A 64 15.58 31.54 -20.00
N CYS A 65 14.91 32.03 -18.95
CA CYS A 65 14.72 33.46 -18.75
C CYS A 65 16.05 34.23 -18.65
N LEU A 66 17.02 33.72 -17.90
CA LEU A 66 18.34 34.37 -17.78
C LEU A 66 19.10 34.38 -19.11
N ILE A 67 19.03 33.30 -19.90
CA ILE A 67 19.67 33.24 -21.22
C ILE A 67 18.99 34.20 -22.21
N PHE A 68 17.67 34.33 -22.15
CA PHE A 68 16.91 35.18 -23.06
C PHE A 68 16.99 36.67 -22.72
N MET A 69 17.24 37.00 -21.45
CA MET A 69 17.48 38.38 -20.97
C MET A 69 18.95 38.79 -21.06
N LYS A 70 19.83 37.89 -21.51
CA LYS A 70 21.27 38.12 -21.72
C LYS A 70 21.53 38.57 -23.15
#